data_AF-A0A061JV80-F1
#
_entry.id   AF-A0A061JV80-F1
#
_cell.length_a   1.000
_cell.length_b   1.000
_cell.length_c   1.000
_cell.angle_alpha   90.00
_cell.angle_beta   90.00
_cell.angle_gamma   90.00
#
_symmetry.space_group_name_H-M   'P 1'
#
loop_
_entity.id
_entity.type
_entity.pdbx_description
1 polymer ?
#
loop_
_entity_poly.entity_id
_entity_poly.type
_entity_poly.pdbx_seq_one_letter_code
_entity_poly.pdbx_strand_id
1 'polypeptide(L)'
;MKEIHAYDDAVLEGKQIYLLERANRQFGHRVKSDRLFAWSVRKDEEICLKFSLLRQKTNRIGFSRNLSRGYFVARTIPYAGAQLAFHLGFRLVFIVGMDLNPSVGRFYESDEAKVLPTSLDRHYEDYIVPSFKLMSRKVCREGGFQVFNLSKDSRLPASVLPKIALSELDEYISANLGVSV
;
A
#
# COMPACT_ATOMS: atom_id res chain seq x y z
N MET A 1 -10.04 -28.39 -15.66
CA MET A 1 -10.14 -27.01 -15.13
C MET A 1 -11.58 -26.49 -15.21
N LYS A 2 -12.57 -27.26 -14.70
CA LYS A 2 -14.01 -26.91 -14.71
C LYS A 2 -14.60 -26.77 -13.31
N GLU A 3 -13.78 -26.79 -12.25
CA GLU A 3 -14.25 -26.88 -10.85
C GLU A 3 -14.05 -25.61 -10.00
N ILE A 4 -13.51 -24.51 -10.53
CA ILE A 4 -13.18 -23.33 -9.69
C ILE A 4 -14.31 -22.27 -9.64
N HIS A 5 -15.40 -22.40 -10.41
CA HIS A 5 -16.39 -21.32 -10.52
C HIS A 5 -17.86 -21.76 -10.45
N ALA A 6 -18.21 -22.70 -9.56
CA ALA A 6 -19.56 -22.69 -9.01
C ALA A 6 -19.56 -21.65 -7.88
N TYR A 7 -20.13 -20.48 -8.13
CA TYR A 7 -20.29 -19.44 -7.12
C TYR A 7 -21.28 -19.98 -6.07
N ASP A 8 -20.79 -20.25 -4.86
CA ASP A 8 -21.65 -20.57 -3.73
C ASP A 8 -22.08 -19.25 -3.08
N ASP A 9 -23.34 -18.88 -3.30
CA ASP A 9 -23.92 -17.62 -2.80
C ASP A 9 -23.96 -17.56 -1.26
N ALA A 10 -23.79 -18.69 -0.57
CA ALA A 10 -23.69 -18.75 0.88
C ALA A 10 -22.29 -18.43 1.43
N VAL A 11 -21.24 -18.34 0.59
CA VAL A 11 -19.85 -18.06 1.02
C VAL A 11 -19.74 -16.74 1.81
N LEU A 12 -20.65 -15.81 1.58
CA LEU A 12 -20.68 -14.51 2.24
C LEU A 12 -21.71 -14.42 3.37
N GLU A 13 -22.53 -15.47 3.55
CA GLU A 13 -23.58 -15.50 4.57
C GLU A 13 -22.98 -15.42 5.99
N GLY A 14 -23.59 -14.57 6.83
CA GLY A 14 -23.12 -14.31 8.19
C GLY A 14 -21.78 -13.57 8.30
N LYS A 15 -21.13 -13.20 7.19
CA LYS A 15 -19.86 -12.48 7.20
C LYS A 15 -20.08 -10.96 7.19
N GLN A 16 -19.28 -10.25 7.98
CA GLN A 16 -19.21 -8.79 7.90
C GLN A 16 -18.33 -8.41 6.70
N ILE A 17 -18.96 -7.86 5.67
CA ILE A 17 -18.30 -7.47 4.42
C ILE A 17 -18.03 -5.97 4.47
N TYR A 18 -16.76 -5.60 4.31
CA TYR A 18 -16.35 -4.22 4.25
C TYR A 18 -15.91 -3.87 2.83
N LEU A 19 -16.42 -2.76 2.32
CA LEU A 19 -16.03 -2.24 1.02
C LEU A 19 -14.85 -1.28 1.17
N LEU A 20 -13.72 -1.62 0.56
CA LEU A 20 -12.56 -0.75 0.49
C LEU A 20 -12.52 -0.03 -0.86
N GLU A 21 -12.72 1.29 -0.84
CA GLU A 21 -12.83 2.08 -2.05
C GLU A 21 -11.63 2.98 -2.29
N ARG A 22 -11.31 3.20 -3.56
CA ARG A 22 -10.22 4.10 -3.94
C ARG A 22 -10.64 5.55 -3.72
N ALA A 23 -9.71 6.34 -3.19
CA ALA A 23 -9.88 7.79 -3.10
C ALA A 23 -10.27 8.37 -4.47
N ASN A 24 -11.26 9.28 -4.48
CA ASN A 24 -11.84 9.90 -5.69
C ASN A 24 -12.56 8.95 -6.67
N ARG A 25 -12.86 7.71 -6.26
CA ARG A 25 -13.52 6.68 -7.09
C ARG A 25 -14.53 5.86 -6.27
N GLN A 26 -15.22 6.51 -5.33
CA GLN A 26 -16.22 5.88 -4.47
C GLN A 26 -17.56 5.74 -5.20
N PHE A 27 -18.25 4.63 -4.96
CA PHE A 27 -19.57 4.34 -5.51
C PHE A 27 -20.58 5.40 -5.08
N GLY A 28 -21.47 5.80 -5.99
CA GLY A 28 -22.45 6.86 -5.74
C GLY A 28 -21.89 8.29 -5.71
N HIS A 29 -20.57 8.49 -5.81
CA HIS A 29 -19.96 9.82 -5.82
C HIS A 29 -19.43 10.23 -7.19
N ARG A 30 -19.57 11.53 -7.51
CA ARG A 30 -18.98 12.10 -8.73
C ARG A 30 -17.46 12.07 -8.64
N VAL A 31 -16.83 11.42 -9.60
CA VAL A 31 -15.38 11.43 -9.75
C VAL A 31 -14.90 12.81 -10.21
N LYS A 32 -13.95 13.40 -9.46
CA LYS A 32 -13.24 14.62 -9.85
C LYS A 32 -12.00 14.29 -10.70
N SER A 33 -11.48 15.28 -11.44
CA SER A 33 -10.14 15.13 -12.02
C SER A 33 -9.08 15.05 -10.92
N ASP A 34 -7.94 14.41 -11.18
CA ASP A 34 -6.89 14.23 -10.16
C ASP A 34 -6.47 15.56 -9.53
N ARG A 35 -6.36 16.63 -10.35
CA ARG A 35 -6.03 17.98 -9.88
C ARG A 35 -7.12 18.58 -9.00
N LEU A 36 -8.39 18.48 -9.40
CA LEU A 36 -9.52 19.00 -8.63
C LEU A 36 -9.67 18.25 -7.30
N PHE A 37 -9.50 16.93 -7.32
CA PHE A 37 -9.50 16.12 -6.12
C PHE A 37 -8.38 16.54 -5.17
N ALA A 38 -7.14 16.54 -5.66
CA ALA A 38 -5.96 16.93 -4.89
C ALA A 38 -6.10 18.33 -4.29
N TRP A 39 -6.62 19.29 -5.06
CA TRP A 39 -6.93 20.62 -4.55
C TRP A 39 -7.99 20.60 -3.44
N SER A 40 -9.07 19.83 -3.62
CA SER A 40 -10.17 19.77 -2.66
C SER A 40 -9.77 19.18 -1.31
N VAL A 41 -8.80 18.25 -1.29
CA VAL A 41 -8.33 17.59 -0.06
C VAL A 41 -7.00 18.16 0.47
N ARG A 42 -6.48 19.24 -0.11
CA ARG A 42 -5.13 19.77 0.23
C ARG A 42 -4.97 20.25 1.68
N LYS A 43 -6.08 20.50 2.38
CA LYS A 43 -6.14 20.91 3.79
C LYS A 43 -6.75 19.82 4.68
N ASP A 44 -7.04 18.65 4.12
CA ASP A 44 -7.62 17.53 4.85
C ASP A 44 -6.52 16.82 5.64
N GLU A 45 -6.62 16.84 6.97
CA GLU A 45 -5.62 16.22 7.85
C GLU A 45 -5.65 14.68 7.76
N GLU A 46 -6.75 14.09 7.31
CA GLU A 46 -6.86 12.64 7.10
C GLU A 46 -6.21 12.19 5.79
N ILE A 47 -5.85 13.13 4.90
CA ILE A 47 -5.24 12.83 3.60
C ILE A 47 -3.88 13.52 3.47
N CYS A 48 -2.81 12.74 3.46
CA CYS A 48 -1.50 13.22 3.00
C CYS A 48 -1.46 13.19 1.48
N LEU A 49 -1.27 14.32 0.81
CA LEU A 49 -1.21 14.33 -0.64
C LEU A 49 -0.24 15.38 -1.17
N LYS A 50 0.42 15.08 -2.29
CA LYS A 50 1.19 16.08 -3.04
C LYS A 50 0.29 16.78 -4.04
N PHE A 51 0.36 18.11 -4.05
CA PHE A 51 -0.35 18.92 -5.03
C PHE A 51 0.60 19.53 -6.06
N SER A 52 0.20 19.56 -7.33
CA SER A 52 0.89 20.28 -8.39
C SER A 52 -0.09 20.79 -9.45
N LEU A 53 0.05 22.07 -9.82
CA LEU A 53 -0.67 22.64 -10.96
C LEU A 53 -0.14 22.11 -12.30
N LEU A 54 1.17 21.90 -12.39
CA LEU A 54 1.86 21.57 -13.64
C LEU A 54 1.97 20.06 -13.90
N ARG A 55 2.06 19.23 -12.85
CA ARG A 55 2.30 17.78 -12.98
C ARG A 55 1.10 16.98 -12.52
N GLN A 56 0.31 16.44 -13.45
CA GLN A 56 -0.87 15.65 -13.12
C GLN A 56 -0.56 14.42 -12.27
N LYS A 57 0.52 13.67 -12.58
CA LYS A 57 0.91 12.45 -11.85
C LYS A 57 1.12 12.72 -10.36
N THR A 58 1.67 13.88 -10.01
CA THR A 58 1.92 14.29 -8.62
C THR A 58 0.63 14.32 -7.80
N ASN A 59 -0.48 14.76 -8.39
CA ASN A 59 -1.80 14.82 -7.74
C ASN A 59 -2.40 13.44 -7.43
N ARG A 60 -1.78 12.36 -7.88
CA ARG A 60 -2.18 10.98 -7.60
C ARG A 60 -1.34 10.33 -6.51
N ILE A 61 -0.32 11.05 -6.00
CA ILE A 61 0.58 10.58 -4.94
C ILE A 61 0.03 11.04 -3.59
N GLY A 62 -0.53 10.11 -2.84
CA GLY A 62 -1.10 10.37 -1.53
C GLY A 62 -1.09 9.14 -0.62
N PHE A 63 -1.50 9.35 0.62
CA PHE A 63 -1.70 8.36 1.66
C PHE A 63 -2.92 8.78 2.47
N SER A 64 -3.86 7.85 2.65
CA SER A 64 -5.03 8.08 3.48
C SER A 64 -4.79 7.56 4.89
N ARG A 65 -5.00 8.43 5.88
CA ARG A 65 -5.02 8.09 7.31
C ARG A 65 -6.39 7.54 7.74
N ASN A 66 -7.43 7.86 6.98
CA ASN A 66 -8.79 7.39 7.21
C ASN A 66 -9.37 6.74 5.95
N LEU A 67 -9.58 5.42 5.98
CA LEU A 67 -10.07 4.69 4.81
C LEU A 67 -11.52 5.00 4.42
N SER A 68 -12.31 5.65 5.29
CA SER A 68 -13.60 6.23 4.88
C SER A 68 -13.45 7.33 3.81
N ARG A 69 -12.26 7.93 3.68
CA ARG A 69 -11.89 8.88 2.61
C ARG A 69 -11.38 8.17 1.33
N GLY A 70 -11.27 6.84 1.38
CA GLY A 70 -10.72 5.97 0.36
C GLY A 70 -9.20 5.84 0.39
N TYR A 71 -8.66 4.79 -0.24
CA TYR A 71 -7.22 4.51 -0.26
C TYR A 71 -6.52 4.96 -1.55
N PHE A 72 -5.21 5.16 -1.46
CA PHE A 72 -4.32 5.38 -2.61
C PHE A 72 -3.63 4.08 -3.01
N VAL A 73 -3.64 3.74 -4.29
CA VAL A 73 -3.15 2.43 -4.74
C VAL A 73 -1.61 2.37 -4.80
N ALA A 74 -0.94 3.47 -5.10
CA ALA A 74 0.50 3.54 -5.44
C ALA A 74 1.02 2.49 -6.45
N ARG A 75 0.12 1.77 -7.14
CA ARG A 75 0.41 0.62 -8.01
C ARG A 75 0.95 -0.61 -7.27
N THR A 76 0.73 -0.72 -5.96
CA THR A 76 1.11 -1.90 -5.17
C THR A 76 0.03 -2.24 -4.15
N ILE A 77 -0.25 -3.53 -3.96
CA ILE A 77 -1.16 -4.00 -2.90
C ILE A 77 -0.60 -3.68 -1.50
N PRO A 78 0.71 -3.88 -1.21
CA PRO A 78 1.28 -3.54 0.09
C PRO A 78 1.05 -2.08 0.54
N TYR A 79 1.00 -1.12 -0.40
CA TYR A 79 0.75 0.28 -0.04
C TYR A 79 -0.70 0.54 0.39
N ALA A 80 -1.67 -0.18 -0.19
CA ALA A 80 -3.05 -0.17 0.28
C ALA A 80 -3.17 -0.84 1.66
N GLY A 81 -2.47 -1.98 1.85
CA GLY A 81 -2.39 -2.68 3.13
C GLY A 81 -1.80 -1.81 4.25
N ALA A 82 -0.76 -1.01 3.96
CA ALA A 82 -0.19 -0.09 4.94
C ALA A 82 -1.17 1.01 5.38
N GLN A 83 -2.01 1.53 4.46
CA GLN A 83 -3.07 2.48 4.82
C GLN A 83 -4.17 1.84 5.65
N LEU A 84 -4.50 0.58 5.36
CA LEU A 84 -5.45 -0.20 6.17
C LEU A 84 -4.91 -0.43 7.58
N ALA A 85 -3.66 -0.87 7.71
CA ALA A 85 -3.03 -1.06 9.01
C ALA A 85 -3.01 0.24 9.82
N PHE A 86 -2.67 1.37 9.17
CA PHE A 86 -2.72 2.69 9.81
C PHE A 86 -4.14 3.05 10.30
N HIS A 87 -5.14 2.88 9.43
CA HIS A 87 -6.53 3.20 9.75
C HIS A 87 -7.09 2.36 10.91
N LEU A 88 -6.65 1.11 11.02
CA LEU A 88 -7.01 0.21 12.12
C LEU A 88 -6.23 0.49 13.42
N GLY A 89 -5.30 1.45 13.42
CA GLY A 89 -4.54 1.86 14.60
C GLY A 89 -3.25 1.08 14.83
N PHE A 90 -2.81 0.22 13.90
CA PHE A 90 -1.52 -0.44 14.01
C PHE A 90 -0.38 0.58 13.88
N ARG A 91 0.62 0.46 14.76
CA ARG A 91 1.79 1.34 14.79
C ARG A 91 3.06 0.71 14.25
N LEU A 92 3.09 -0.61 14.13
CA LEU A 92 4.23 -1.39 13.64
C LEU A 92 3.74 -2.36 12.57
N VAL A 93 4.30 -2.26 11.37
CA VAL A 93 3.87 -3.03 10.19
C VAL A 93 5.08 -3.65 9.50
N PHE A 94 4.94 -4.92 9.17
CA PHE A 94 5.95 -5.70 8.46
C PHE A 94 5.39 -6.16 7.12
N ILE A 95 6.05 -5.77 6.03
CA ILE A 95 5.65 -6.14 4.67
C ILE A 95 6.50 -7.33 4.22
N VAL A 96 5.83 -8.40 3.80
CA VAL A 96 6.44 -9.62 3.25
C VAL A 96 6.17 -9.69 1.75
N GLY A 97 7.16 -10.14 0.96
CA GLY A 97 7.02 -10.34 -0.48
C GLY A 97 6.97 -9.06 -1.34
N MET A 98 7.50 -7.94 -0.83
CA MET A 98 7.58 -6.69 -1.60
C MET A 98 8.98 -6.51 -2.22
N ASP A 99 9.31 -7.35 -3.20
CA ASP A 99 10.61 -7.30 -3.89
C ASP A 99 10.68 -6.16 -4.90
N LEU A 100 9.55 -5.84 -5.56
CA LEU A 100 9.49 -4.79 -6.61
C LEU A 100 10.53 -5.00 -7.73
N ASN A 101 10.90 -6.25 -7.97
CA ASN A 101 11.73 -6.67 -9.08
C ASN A 101 10.94 -7.65 -9.97
N PRO A 102 10.54 -7.26 -11.19
CA PRO A 102 9.74 -8.14 -12.05
C PRO A 102 10.55 -9.34 -12.57
N SER A 103 11.89 -9.29 -12.57
CA SER A 103 12.73 -10.38 -13.10
C SER A 103 12.74 -11.64 -12.22
N VAL A 104 12.33 -11.53 -10.95
CA VAL A 104 12.34 -12.65 -9.99
C VAL A 104 11.02 -13.45 -10.06
N GLY A 105 10.00 -12.92 -10.77
CA GLY A 105 8.67 -13.51 -10.78
C GLY A 105 7.96 -13.35 -9.42
N ARG A 106 6.73 -13.86 -9.34
CA ARG A 106 6.00 -13.96 -8.06
C ARG A 106 6.29 -15.29 -7.39
N PHE A 107 6.22 -15.34 -6.06
CA PHE A 107 6.49 -16.56 -5.27
C PHE A 107 5.67 -17.80 -5.69
N TYR A 108 4.47 -17.60 -6.24
CA TYR A 108 3.58 -18.67 -6.67
C TYR A 108 3.62 -18.95 -8.18
N GLU A 109 4.50 -18.29 -8.93
CA GLU A 109 4.76 -18.62 -10.33
C GLU A 109 5.79 -19.76 -10.37
N SER A 110 5.37 -20.94 -10.81
CA SER A 110 6.23 -22.12 -11.04
C SER A 110 6.30 -22.43 -12.54
N ASP A 111 7.51 -22.66 -13.04
CA ASP A 111 7.90 -22.91 -14.45
C ASP A 111 7.45 -21.82 -15.45
N GLU A 112 8.26 -21.60 -16.50
CA GLU A 112 8.19 -20.45 -17.42
C GLU A 112 6.87 -20.26 -18.18
N ALA A 113 5.88 -21.12 -17.97
CA ALA A 113 4.68 -21.18 -18.79
C ALA A 113 3.75 -19.97 -18.67
N LYS A 114 3.71 -19.23 -17.55
CA LYS A 114 2.82 -18.05 -17.41
C LYS A 114 3.31 -17.00 -16.41
N VAL A 115 4.41 -16.32 -16.72
CA VAL A 115 4.74 -15.05 -16.03
C VAL A 115 3.63 -14.05 -16.35
N LEU A 116 2.84 -13.65 -15.35
CA LEU A 116 1.76 -12.69 -15.59
C LEU A 116 2.36 -11.32 -15.90
N PRO A 117 1.91 -10.64 -16.98
CA PRO A 117 2.46 -9.36 -17.38
C PRO A 117 2.34 -8.36 -16.23
N THR A 118 3.40 -7.58 -16.05
CA THR A 118 3.49 -6.60 -14.98
C THR A 118 3.85 -5.22 -15.53
N SER A 119 3.20 -4.20 -14.98
CA SER A 119 3.47 -2.79 -15.29
C SER A 119 4.39 -2.14 -14.25
N LEU A 120 5.06 -2.97 -13.44
CA LEU A 120 5.87 -2.56 -12.30
C LEU A 120 6.96 -1.55 -12.70
N ASP A 121 7.78 -1.86 -13.71
CA ASP A 121 8.84 -0.96 -14.17
C ASP A 121 8.31 0.37 -14.68
N ARG A 122 7.21 0.34 -15.45
CA ARG A 122 6.55 1.55 -15.95
C ARG A 122 6.07 2.47 -14.82
N HIS A 123 5.77 1.91 -13.66
CA HIS A 123 5.18 2.65 -12.54
C HIS A 123 6.15 2.93 -11.40
N TYR A 124 7.35 2.35 -11.45
CA TYR A 124 8.30 2.38 -10.35
C TYR A 124 8.70 3.81 -9.95
N GLU A 125 9.26 4.58 -10.89
CA GLU A 125 9.76 5.93 -10.61
C GLU A 125 8.64 6.98 -10.49
N ASP A 126 7.53 6.78 -11.21
CA ASP A 126 6.46 7.78 -11.30
C ASP A 126 5.44 7.70 -10.16
N TYR A 127 5.21 6.49 -9.61
CA TYR A 127 4.14 6.24 -8.66
C TYR A 127 4.62 5.53 -7.40
N ILE A 128 5.36 4.43 -7.54
CA ILE A 128 5.72 3.58 -6.40
C ILE A 128 6.69 4.33 -5.49
N VAL A 129 7.88 4.67 -5.99
CA VAL A 129 8.91 5.35 -5.19
C VAL A 129 8.41 6.68 -4.61
N PRO A 130 7.71 7.57 -5.36
CA PRO A 130 7.19 8.81 -4.81
C PRO A 130 6.13 8.63 -3.71
N SER A 131 5.32 7.57 -3.78
CA SER A 131 4.29 7.26 -2.76
C SER A 131 4.93 6.75 -1.48
N PHE A 132 5.86 5.79 -1.57
CA PHE A 132 6.59 5.33 -0.38
C PHE A 132 7.45 6.43 0.24
N LYS A 133 8.06 7.32 -0.55
CA LYS A 133 8.74 8.52 -0.04
C LYS A 133 7.79 9.47 0.69
N LEU A 134 6.55 9.62 0.22
CA LEU A 134 5.54 10.44 0.89
C LEU A 134 5.16 9.81 2.24
N MET A 135 4.82 8.52 2.26
CA MET A 135 4.49 7.79 3.49
C MET A 135 5.62 7.86 4.52
N SER A 136 6.86 7.53 4.11
CA SER A 136 8.04 7.56 4.96
C SER A 136 8.23 8.92 5.66
N ARG A 137 8.04 10.01 4.92
CA ARG A 137 8.23 11.37 5.45
C ARG A 137 7.05 11.85 6.30
N LYS A 138 5.82 11.70 5.80
CA LYS A 138 4.61 12.34 6.34
C LYS A 138 3.80 11.48 7.31
N VAL A 139 4.05 10.18 7.31
CA VAL A 139 3.30 9.22 8.12
C VAL A 139 4.24 8.53 9.09
N CYS A 140 5.38 8.03 8.62
CA CYS A 140 6.30 7.30 9.50
C CYS A 140 7.09 8.22 10.43
N ARG A 141 7.89 9.12 9.86
CA ARG A 141 8.78 10.00 10.65
C ARG A 141 8.02 11.01 11.52
N GLU A 142 6.92 11.56 10.99
CA GLU A 142 6.12 12.58 11.68
C GLU A 142 5.07 11.96 12.64
N GLY A 143 4.65 10.70 12.43
CA GLY A 143 3.45 10.13 13.08
C GLY A 143 3.66 8.87 13.94
N GLY A 144 4.90 8.40 14.11
CA GLY A 144 5.21 7.23 14.94
C GLY A 144 4.70 5.88 14.37
N PHE A 145 4.36 5.85 13.07
CA PHE A 145 3.97 4.65 12.33
C PHE A 145 5.19 4.00 11.69
N GLN A 146 5.57 2.82 12.14
CA GLN A 146 6.75 2.13 11.67
C GLN A 146 6.37 1.07 10.65
N VAL A 147 7.04 1.11 9.49
CA VAL A 147 6.81 0.13 8.41
C VAL A 147 8.16 -0.39 7.94
N PHE A 148 8.30 -1.71 7.93
CA PHE A 148 9.51 -2.40 7.51
C PHE A 148 9.21 -3.35 6.34
N ASN A 149 10.19 -3.57 5.49
CA ASN A 149 10.15 -4.59 4.45
C ASN A 149 11.05 -5.78 4.82
N LEU A 150 10.52 -6.99 4.74
CA LEU A 150 11.31 -8.21 4.98
C LEU A 150 12.09 -8.67 3.75
N SER A 151 11.79 -8.12 2.56
CA SER A 151 12.57 -8.38 1.36
C SER A 151 13.90 -7.62 1.39
N LYS A 152 14.99 -8.34 1.71
CA LYS A 152 16.36 -7.81 1.69
C LYS A 152 16.75 -7.30 0.30
N ASP A 153 16.35 -8.02 -0.74
CA ASP A 153 16.67 -7.73 -2.13
C ASP A 153 15.64 -6.83 -2.83
N SER A 154 14.71 -6.24 -2.06
CA SER A 154 13.73 -5.31 -2.61
C SER A 154 14.41 -4.17 -3.34
N ARG A 155 13.93 -3.87 -4.56
CA ARG A 155 14.36 -2.74 -5.37
C ARG A 155 14.16 -1.40 -4.66
N LEU A 156 13.17 -1.31 -3.75
CA LEU A 156 12.92 -0.09 -2.98
C LEU A 156 14.06 0.13 -1.97
N PRO A 157 14.73 1.29 -1.98
CA PRO A 157 15.86 1.54 -1.09
C PRO A 157 15.46 1.55 0.39
N ALA A 158 16.36 1.05 1.26
CA ALA A 158 16.18 1.09 2.72
C ALA A 158 16.01 2.52 3.27
N SER A 159 16.56 3.52 2.58
CA SER A 159 16.38 4.95 2.91
C SER A 159 14.94 5.47 2.69
N VAL A 160 14.14 4.75 1.90
CA VAL A 160 12.72 5.02 1.69
C VAL A 160 11.88 4.18 2.63
N LEU A 161 12.11 2.88 2.66
CA LEU A 161 11.43 1.94 3.55
C LEU A 161 12.47 1.02 4.19
N PRO A 162 12.72 1.13 5.51
CA PRO A 162 13.69 0.31 6.21
C PRO A 162 13.45 -1.19 6.00
N LYS A 163 14.53 -1.97 6.02
CA LYS A 163 14.49 -3.43 5.85
C LYS A 163 14.85 -4.10 7.17
N ILE A 164 14.21 -5.22 7.47
CA ILE A 164 14.50 -6.06 8.63
C ILE A 164 14.59 -7.52 8.19
N ALA A 165 15.56 -8.27 8.71
CA ALA A 165 15.62 -9.71 8.45
C ALA A 165 14.53 -10.43 9.26
N LEU A 166 14.06 -11.57 8.74
CA LEU A 166 13.12 -12.41 9.47
C LEU A 166 13.67 -12.83 10.84
N SER A 167 14.98 -13.10 10.93
CA SER A 167 15.66 -13.48 12.18
C SER A 167 15.71 -12.38 13.23
N GLU A 168 15.50 -11.12 12.86
CA GLU A 168 15.55 -9.95 13.76
C GLU A 168 14.15 -9.56 14.24
N LEU A 169 13.10 -10.23 13.75
CA LEU A 169 11.71 -9.82 13.95
C LEU A 169 11.27 -9.96 15.40
N ASP A 170 11.52 -11.12 16.02
CA ASP A 170 11.06 -11.42 17.39
C ASP A 170 11.69 -10.47 18.40
N GLU A 171 12.99 -10.20 18.26
CA GLU A 171 13.73 -9.24 19.09
C GLU A 171 13.17 -7.83 18.92
N TYR A 172 12.93 -7.41 17.67
CA TYR A 172 12.40 -6.08 17.38
C TYR A 172 10.99 -5.88 17.94
N ILE A 173 10.11 -6.88 17.77
CA ILE A 173 8.75 -6.89 18.31
C ILE A 173 8.80 -6.79 19.84
N SER A 174 9.64 -7.61 20.48
CA SER A 174 9.78 -7.63 21.95
C SER A 174 10.22 -6.27 22.50
N ALA A 175 11.22 -5.66 21.86
CA ALA A 175 11.75 -4.36 22.27
C ALA A 175 10.76 -3.20 22.07
N ASN A 176 9.88 -3.26 21.05
CA ASN A 176 8.99 -2.15 20.69
C ASN A 176 7.56 -2.27 21.25
N LEU A 177 7.11 -3.48 21.62
CA LEU A 177 5.78 -3.71 22.17
C LEU A 177 5.77 -3.97 23.68
N GLY A 178 6.94 -4.13 24.32
CA GLY A 178 7.02 -4.45 25.74
C GLY A 178 6.42 -5.83 26.08
N VAL A 179 6.33 -6.71 25.09
CA VAL A 179 5.87 -8.09 25.24
C VAL A 179 7.10 -8.97 25.17
N SER A 180 7.43 -9.68 26.24
CA SER A 180 8.46 -10.73 26.19
C SER A 180 7.91 -11.89 25.35
N VAL A 181 8.59 -12.25 24.26
CA VAL A 181 8.35 -13.48 23.49
C VAL A 181 9.04 -14.65 24.17
#